data_AF-A0A7K2YAD7-F1
#
_entry.id   AF-A0A7K2YAD7-F1
#
_cell.length_a   1.000
_cell.length_b   1.000
_cell.length_c   1.000
_cell.angle_alpha   90.00
_cell.angle_beta   90.00
_cell.angle_gamma   90.00
#
_symmetry.space_group_name_H-M   'P 1'
#
loop_
_entity.id
_entity.type
_entity.pdbx_description
1 polymer ?
#
loop_
_entity_poly.entity_id
_entity_poly.type
_entity_poly.pdbx_seq_one_letter_code
_entity_poly.pdbx_strand_id
1 'polypeptide(L)'
;VVPAAPGYAPTGLAAAAAPTQTAPTQGAPGAVPPGYPTPPPYAQPSYPQPQHHHQPQYSHPQYTQPSYTPGHGTPPPFHPQGFVPGPPTPPRPRRTALIVVGSVAAAVIGLVVIGSLLPDGSTKGGGDKASKGGASSGASQKQPDPQPVAYQRIEVPQNHQLMLADNPPRPAEEPTGAGVLYGHADLFFYRDTLFGDEKFGTTNGKIVLLNNSEKGSLETCRAVTRFTEKVGLDQLTDGSQVCVLSKAGHIALATYHGRSGGKNETGFITVDVTVWRNAEPAAKD
;
A
#
# COMPACT_ATOMS: atom_id res chain seq x y z
N VAL A 1 26.05 -48.38 41.08
CA VAL A 1 24.63 -48.05 41.36
C VAL A 1 24.57 -46.55 41.55
N VAL A 2 24.03 -45.82 40.58
CA VAL A 2 23.97 -44.35 40.56
C VAL A 2 22.54 -43.94 40.92
N PRO A 3 22.30 -43.00 41.85
CA PRO A 3 20.94 -42.61 42.23
C PRO A 3 20.31 -41.71 41.15
N ALA A 4 19.03 -41.97 40.88
CA ALA A 4 18.20 -41.26 39.92
C ALA A 4 17.76 -39.89 40.45
N ALA A 5 17.77 -38.88 39.58
CA ALA A 5 17.25 -37.54 39.87
C ALA A 5 15.71 -37.51 39.77
N PRO A 6 15.01 -36.71 40.61
CA PRO A 6 13.55 -36.62 40.59
C PRO A 6 13.02 -35.80 39.40
N GLY A 7 11.91 -36.28 38.84
CA GLY A 7 11.24 -35.73 37.67
C GLY A 7 10.54 -34.39 37.92
N TYR A 8 10.53 -33.56 36.88
CA TYR A 8 9.85 -32.26 36.83
C TYR A 8 8.36 -32.45 36.51
N ALA A 9 7.48 -31.84 37.31
CA ALA A 9 6.04 -31.80 37.06
C ALA A 9 5.66 -30.55 36.24
N PRO A 10 4.79 -30.64 35.22
CA PRO A 10 4.35 -29.48 34.45
C PRO A 10 3.32 -28.63 35.23
N THR A 11 3.56 -27.33 35.23
CA THR A 11 2.68 -26.29 35.79
C THR A 11 1.36 -26.23 35.02
N GLY A 12 0.24 -26.33 35.75
CA GLY A 12 -1.11 -26.31 35.19
C GLY A 12 -1.51 -24.95 34.59
N LEU A 13 -2.30 -25.03 33.51
CA LEU A 13 -2.95 -23.91 32.85
C LEU A 13 -4.05 -23.34 33.75
N ALA A 14 -3.96 -22.05 34.08
CA ALA A 14 -5.04 -21.31 34.70
C ALA A 14 -6.12 -20.98 33.65
N ALA A 15 -7.35 -21.45 33.88
CA ALA A 15 -8.51 -21.09 33.09
C ALA A 15 -8.91 -19.63 33.39
N ALA A 16 -8.90 -18.78 32.37
CA ALA A 16 -9.46 -17.44 32.44
C ALA A 16 -11.00 -17.53 32.49
N ALA A 17 -11.60 -16.97 33.54
CA ALA A 17 -13.04 -16.86 33.70
C ALA A 17 -13.63 -15.89 32.66
N ALA A 18 -14.71 -16.31 32.00
CA ALA A 18 -15.48 -15.48 31.09
C ALA A 18 -16.27 -14.39 31.85
N PRO A 19 -16.41 -13.17 31.30
CA PRO A 19 -17.23 -12.14 31.91
C PRO A 19 -18.73 -12.44 31.73
N THR A 20 -19.44 -12.47 32.85
CA THR A 20 -20.90 -12.58 32.95
C THR A 20 -21.56 -11.35 32.32
N GLN A 21 -22.40 -11.55 31.30
CA GLN A 21 -23.31 -10.51 30.80
C GLN A 21 -24.44 -10.29 31.81
N THR A 22 -24.51 -9.08 32.38
CA THR A 22 -25.68 -8.60 33.11
C THR A 22 -26.75 -8.12 32.12
N ALA A 23 -27.92 -8.75 32.19
CA ALA A 23 -29.11 -8.33 31.45
C ALA A 23 -29.64 -6.98 31.98
N PRO A 24 -30.12 -6.07 31.12
CA PRO A 24 -30.80 -4.87 31.57
C PRO A 24 -32.24 -5.18 32.04
N THR A 25 -32.53 -4.70 33.24
CA THR A 25 -33.82 -4.72 33.93
C THR A 25 -34.88 -3.90 33.18
N GLN A 26 -36.07 -4.48 32.98
CA GLN A 26 -37.28 -3.76 32.58
C GLN A 26 -37.70 -2.80 33.70
N GLY A 27 -37.66 -1.49 33.41
CA GLY A 27 -38.20 -0.43 34.26
C GLY A 27 -39.61 -0.01 33.81
N ALA A 28 -40.48 0.21 34.80
CA ALA A 28 -41.88 0.59 34.71
C ALA A 28 -42.12 2.02 34.12
N PRO A 29 -43.36 2.35 33.68
CA PRO A 29 -43.67 3.63 33.04
C PRO A 29 -43.83 4.75 34.08
N GLY A 30 -43.01 5.80 33.96
CA GLY A 30 -43.04 6.95 34.87
C GLY A 30 -42.78 8.27 34.15
N ALA A 31 -43.75 9.18 34.29
CA ALA A 31 -43.70 10.65 34.23
C ALA A 31 -43.00 11.34 33.04
N VAL A 32 -43.82 12.01 32.23
CA VAL A 32 -43.45 12.95 31.16
C VAL A 32 -42.84 14.23 31.77
N PRO A 33 -41.61 14.65 31.38
CA PRO A 33 -41.06 15.95 31.77
C PRO A 33 -41.66 17.10 30.93
N PRO A 34 -41.77 18.32 31.49
CA PRO A 34 -42.31 19.48 30.79
C PRO A 34 -41.40 19.95 29.66
N GLY A 35 -42.03 20.38 28.56
CA GLY A 35 -41.43 20.64 27.26
C GLY A 35 -40.36 21.73 27.24
N TYR A 36 -39.33 21.49 26.43
CA TYR A 36 -38.40 22.50 25.97
C TYR A 36 -39.03 23.28 24.79
N PRO A 37 -38.82 24.60 24.71
CA PRO A 37 -39.28 25.40 23.59
C PRO A 37 -38.57 24.98 22.30
N THR A 38 -39.35 24.83 21.23
CA THR A 38 -38.91 24.58 19.87
C THR A 38 -38.07 25.75 19.35
N PRO A 39 -36.89 25.51 18.74
CA PRO A 39 -36.13 26.57 18.08
C PRO A 39 -36.88 27.07 16.83
N PRO A 40 -36.79 28.37 16.50
CA PRO A 40 -37.42 28.93 15.31
C PRO A 40 -36.78 28.37 14.02
N PRO A 41 -37.55 28.27 12.93
CA PRO A 41 -37.02 27.79 11.66
C PRO A 41 -35.96 28.75 11.13
N TYR A 42 -34.77 28.23 10.88
CA TYR A 42 -33.71 28.95 10.19
C TYR A 42 -34.17 29.26 8.76
N ALA A 43 -34.25 30.55 8.42
CA ALA A 43 -34.43 31.01 7.05
C ALA A 43 -33.21 30.58 6.23
N GLN A 44 -33.43 29.75 5.20
CA GLN A 44 -32.40 29.41 4.23
C GLN A 44 -32.10 30.62 3.34
N PRO A 45 -30.82 31.02 3.17
CA PRO A 45 -30.45 32.01 2.17
C PRO A 45 -30.63 31.42 0.76
N SER A 46 -31.46 32.09 -0.04
CA SER A 46 -31.63 31.84 -1.46
C SER A 46 -30.35 32.22 -2.21
N TYR A 47 -29.59 31.21 -2.66
CA TYR A 47 -28.49 31.43 -3.59
C TYR A 47 -29.04 31.74 -5.00
N PRO A 48 -28.55 32.79 -5.67
CA PRO A 48 -28.92 33.09 -7.05
C PRO A 48 -28.43 31.97 -7.98
N GLN A 49 -29.35 31.51 -8.83
CA GLN A 49 -29.08 30.49 -9.85
C GLN A 49 -28.11 31.06 -10.92
N PRO A 50 -27.04 30.35 -11.30
CA PRO A 50 -26.20 30.76 -12.41
C PRO A 50 -26.99 30.72 -13.72
N GLN A 51 -27.06 31.85 -14.42
CA GLN A 51 -27.60 31.91 -15.78
C GLN A 51 -26.76 31.05 -16.71
N HIS A 52 -27.40 30.18 -17.49
CA HIS A 52 -26.74 29.39 -18.52
C HIS A 52 -26.27 30.29 -19.66
N HIS A 53 -24.96 30.42 -19.83
CA HIS A 53 -24.35 31.10 -20.98
C HIS A 53 -24.34 30.13 -22.16
N HIS A 54 -24.76 30.62 -23.32
CA HIS A 54 -24.84 29.87 -24.57
C HIS A 54 -23.47 29.27 -24.97
N GLN A 55 -23.44 27.95 -25.19
CA GLN A 55 -22.30 27.31 -25.85
C GLN A 55 -22.35 27.58 -27.37
N PRO A 56 -21.20 27.87 -28.00
CA PRO A 56 -21.09 27.92 -29.46
C PRO A 56 -21.17 26.52 -30.06
N GLN A 57 -22.07 26.39 -31.03
CA GLN A 57 -22.37 25.20 -31.80
C GLN A 57 -21.20 24.86 -32.75
N TYR A 58 -20.40 23.86 -32.42
CA TYR A 58 -19.41 23.29 -33.35
C TYR A 58 -20.10 22.32 -34.32
N SER A 59 -20.02 22.64 -35.61
CA SER A 59 -20.49 21.81 -36.71
C SER A 59 -19.60 20.59 -36.90
N HIS A 60 -20.14 19.40 -36.67
CA HIS A 60 -19.50 18.13 -37.04
C HIS A 60 -19.64 17.86 -38.55
N PRO A 61 -18.60 17.34 -39.23
CA PRO A 61 -18.69 16.92 -40.62
C PRO A 61 -19.55 15.65 -40.78
N GLN A 62 -20.40 15.64 -41.80
CA GLN A 62 -21.26 14.53 -42.17
C GLN A 62 -20.44 13.42 -42.83
N TYR A 63 -20.39 12.24 -42.19
CA TYR A 63 -19.95 11.01 -42.85
C TYR A 63 -21.15 10.36 -43.53
N THR A 64 -21.06 10.19 -44.85
CA THR A 64 -22.02 9.44 -45.67
C THR A 64 -22.00 7.96 -45.28
N GLN A 65 -23.12 7.48 -44.73
CA GLN A 65 -23.39 6.07 -44.48
C GLN A 65 -23.77 5.37 -45.81
N PRO A 66 -23.23 4.17 -46.11
CA PRO A 66 -23.71 3.35 -47.21
C PRO A 66 -25.10 2.77 -46.90
N SER A 67 -26.03 2.93 -47.83
CA SER A 67 -27.36 2.35 -47.82
C SER A 67 -27.31 0.83 -48.04
N TYR A 68 -27.70 0.05 -47.04
CA TYR A 68 -27.99 -1.38 -47.20
C TYR A 68 -29.49 -1.60 -47.43
N THR A 69 -29.81 -2.30 -48.51
CA THR A 69 -31.15 -2.74 -48.92
C THR A 69 -31.76 -3.75 -47.94
N PRO A 70 -33.09 -3.73 -47.70
CA PRO A 70 -33.75 -4.73 -46.85
C PRO A 70 -33.93 -6.04 -47.61
N GLY A 71 -33.13 -7.05 -47.27
CA GLY A 71 -33.31 -8.43 -47.75
C GLY A 71 -34.00 -9.27 -46.68
N HIS A 72 -35.22 -9.73 -46.97
CA HIS A 72 -35.90 -10.76 -46.18
C HIS A 72 -35.19 -12.10 -46.37
N GLY A 73 -34.35 -12.50 -45.39
CA GLY A 73 -33.77 -13.83 -45.29
C GLY A 73 -34.44 -14.64 -44.20
N THR A 74 -35.12 -15.72 -44.57
CA THR A 74 -35.61 -16.75 -43.65
C THR A 74 -34.45 -17.38 -42.86
N PRO A 75 -34.60 -17.61 -41.54
CA PRO A 75 -33.55 -18.25 -40.74
C PRO A 75 -33.38 -19.73 -41.11
N PRO A 76 -32.15 -20.27 -41.17
CA PRO A 76 -31.92 -21.70 -41.39
C PRO A 76 -32.30 -22.54 -40.15
N PRO A 77 -32.66 -23.82 -40.35
CA PRO A 77 -33.04 -24.71 -39.26
C PRO A 77 -31.86 -25.04 -38.34
N PHE A 78 -32.11 -25.00 -37.03
CA PHE A 78 -31.19 -25.45 -35.99
C PHE A 78 -31.02 -26.98 -36.05
N HIS A 79 -29.78 -27.44 -36.16
CA HIS A 79 -29.39 -28.82 -35.90
C HIS A 79 -28.67 -28.89 -34.54
N PRO A 80 -29.19 -29.63 -33.54
CA PRO A 80 -28.45 -29.88 -32.30
C PRO A 80 -27.30 -30.84 -32.60
N GLN A 81 -26.06 -30.32 -32.66
CA GLN A 81 -24.85 -31.14 -32.70
C GLN A 81 -24.60 -31.68 -31.29
N GLY A 82 -24.67 -33.00 -31.16
CA GLY A 82 -24.43 -33.73 -29.92
C GLY A 82 -23.00 -33.54 -29.40
N PHE A 83 -22.90 -33.49 -28.07
CA PHE A 83 -21.66 -33.48 -27.33
C PHE A 83 -20.92 -34.81 -27.52
N VAL A 84 -19.76 -34.78 -28.18
CA VAL A 84 -18.85 -35.93 -28.29
C VAL A 84 -17.77 -35.77 -27.21
N PRO A 85 -17.66 -36.70 -26.23
CA PRO A 85 -16.60 -36.65 -25.24
C PRO A 85 -15.24 -36.86 -25.92
N GLY A 86 -14.36 -35.87 -25.82
CA GLY A 86 -12.97 -36.00 -26.25
C GLY A 86 -12.17 -36.93 -25.32
N PRO A 87 -11.09 -37.56 -25.83
CA PRO A 87 -10.24 -38.44 -25.02
C PRO A 87 -9.52 -37.68 -23.90
N PRO A 88 -9.20 -38.34 -22.78
CA PRO A 88 -8.61 -37.71 -21.60
C PRO A 88 -7.25 -37.10 -21.93
N THR A 89 -7.08 -35.82 -21.61
CA THR A 89 -5.77 -35.15 -21.68
C THR A 89 -4.80 -35.76 -20.68
N PRO A 90 -3.54 -36.03 -21.05
CA PRO A 90 -2.55 -36.59 -20.13
C PRO A 90 -2.20 -35.60 -19.00
N PRO A 91 -1.99 -36.10 -17.76
CA PRO A 91 -1.68 -35.26 -16.61
C PRO A 91 -0.33 -34.56 -16.79
N ARG A 92 -0.31 -33.23 -16.59
CA ARG A 92 0.93 -32.44 -16.58
C ARG A 92 1.86 -32.92 -15.46
N PRO A 93 3.17 -33.10 -15.73
CA PRO A 93 4.14 -33.50 -14.71
C PRO A 93 4.29 -32.37 -13.68
N ARG A 94 3.92 -32.65 -12.43
CA ARG A 94 4.24 -31.82 -11.27
C ARG A 94 5.75 -31.86 -11.06
N ARG A 95 6.42 -30.71 -11.21
CA ARG A 95 7.81 -30.57 -10.80
C ARG A 95 7.85 -30.49 -9.28
N THR A 96 8.25 -31.59 -8.65
CA THR A 96 8.56 -31.67 -7.23
C THR A 96 9.83 -30.84 -6.99
N ALA A 97 9.66 -29.61 -6.50
CA ALA A 97 10.78 -28.80 -6.05
C ALA A 97 11.30 -29.39 -4.73
N LEU A 98 12.52 -29.93 -4.78
CA LEU A 98 13.29 -30.35 -3.61
C LEU A 98 13.53 -29.14 -2.70
N ILE A 99 12.99 -29.21 -1.50
CA ILE A 99 13.32 -28.29 -0.40
C ILE A 99 14.75 -28.63 0.02
N VAL A 100 15.70 -27.78 -0.35
CA VAL A 100 17.05 -27.79 0.23
C VAL A 100 16.96 -27.06 1.56
N VAL A 101 16.92 -27.85 2.63
CA VAL A 101 17.17 -27.40 4.01
C VAL A 101 18.63 -26.97 4.08
N GLY A 102 18.87 -25.66 4.16
CA GLY A 102 20.19 -25.05 4.29
C GLY A 102 20.25 -24.14 5.51
N SER A 103 20.44 -24.75 6.67
CA SER A 103 20.81 -24.10 7.93
C SER A 103 22.23 -23.55 7.88
N VAL A 104 22.40 -22.24 8.07
CA VAL A 104 23.67 -21.62 8.50
C VAL A 104 23.29 -20.50 9.48
N ALA A 105 23.22 -20.83 10.77
CA ALA A 105 24.28 -20.65 11.76
C ALA A 105 24.52 -19.17 12.10
N ALA A 106 24.10 -18.83 13.32
CA ALA A 106 24.41 -17.59 14.00
C ALA A 106 25.92 -17.39 14.14
N ALA A 107 26.39 -16.17 13.86
CA ALA A 107 27.71 -15.71 14.30
C ALA A 107 27.54 -14.39 15.06
N VAL A 108 27.45 -14.53 16.38
CA VAL A 108 27.73 -13.47 17.34
C VAL A 108 29.25 -13.25 17.33
N ILE A 109 29.71 -12.05 16.95
CA ILE A 109 31.02 -11.55 17.37
C ILE A 109 30.82 -10.10 17.83
N GLY A 110 31.08 -9.89 19.12
CA GLY A 110 31.09 -8.59 19.76
C GLY A 110 32.42 -7.85 19.63
N LEU A 111 32.34 -6.57 20.01
CA LEU A 111 33.37 -5.69 20.57
C LEU A 111 34.69 -5.52 19.80
N VAL A 112 34.86 -4.32 19.22
CA VAL A 112 36.12 -3.58 19.29
C VAL A 112 35.83 -2.13 19.72
N VAL A 113 35.99 -1.88 21.02
CA VAL A 113 36.29 -0.55 21.56
C VAL A 113 37.78 -0.32 21.31
N ILE A 114 38.13 0.64 20.45
CA ILE A 114 39.47 1.24 20.46
C ILE A 114 39.33 2.63 21.07
N GLY A 115 39.74 2.71 22.33
CA GLY A 115 40.09 3.96 22.96
C GLY A 115 41.42 4.49 22.42
N SER A 116 41.46 5.82 22.28
CA SER A 116 42.56 6.70 22.66
C SER A 116 43.99 6.27 22.31
N LEU A 117 44.53 6.86 21.24
CA LEU A 117 45.94 7.25 21.19
C LEU A 117 46.07 8.65 20.56
N LEU A 118 46.00 9.66 21.43
CA LEU A 118 46.71 10.92 21.26
C LEU A 118 48.23 10.64 21.28
N PRO A 119 49.01 11.30 20.42
CA PRO A 119 50.34 11.73 20.80
C PRO A 119 50.40 13.26 20.80
N ASP A 120 50.50 13.83 22.00
CA ASP A 120 51.19 15.09 22.23
C ASP A 120 52.67 14.88 21.90
N GLY A 121 53.26 15.80 21.13
CA GLY A 121 54.66 15.68 20.74
C GLY A 121 55.12 16.74 19.76
N SER A 122 55.35 17.96 20.27
CA SER A 122 56.09 19.04 19.61
C SER A 122 57.42 18.56 19.04
N THR A 123 57.65 18.66 17.73
CA THR A 123 58.99 18.90 17.17
C THR A 123 58.91 19.50 15.76
N LYS A 124 59.88 20.37 15.52
CA LYS A 124 60.07 21.31 14.42
C LYS A 124 61.09 20.70 13.45
N GLY A 125 60.86 20.76 12.14
CA GLY A 125 61.91 20.44 11.15
C GLY A 125 61.37 19.82 9.86
N GLY A 126 61.58 20.50 8.74
CA GLY A 126 61.05 20.15 7.42
C GLY A 126 61.81 19.09 6.64
N GLY A 127 61.36 18.86 5.40
CA GLY A 127 62.04 18.03 4.42
C GLY A 127 61.07 17.37 3.45
N ASP A 128 61.12 17.83 2.20
CA ASP A 128 60.31 17.48 1.04
C ASP A 128 60.14 15.98 0.78
N LYS A 129 58.91 15.55 0.43
CA LYS A 129 58.67 14.50 -0.58
C LYS A 129 57.34 14.73 -1.30
N ALA A 130 57.46 15.11 -2.57
CA ALA A 130 56.39 14.98 -3.56
C ALA A 130 55.87 13.54 -3.56
N SER A 131 54.59 13.37 -3.20
CA SER A 131 53.90 12.09 -3.31
C SER A 131 52.74 12.25 -4.27
N LYS A 132 52.95 11.66 -5.44
CA LYS A 132 51.99 11.16 -6.43
C LYS A 132 50.53 11.36 -6.03
N GLY A 133 49.81 12.15 -6.84
CA GLY A 133 48.36 12.16 -6.88
C GLY A 133 47.84 10.77 -7.20
N GLY A 134 47.56 10.01 -6.14
CA GLY A 134 46.80 8.79 -6.18
C GLY A 134 45.33 9.14 -6.22
N ALA A 135 44.67 8.79 -7.32
CA ALA A 135 43.24 8.77 -7.44
C ALA A 135 42.65 7.95 -6.28
N SER A 136 42.09 8.60 -5.28
CA SER A 136 41.15 7.93 -4.37
C SER A 136 39.83 7.82 -5.12
N SER A 137 39.64 6.66 -5.74
CA SER A 137 38.33 6.11 -6.07
C SER A 137 37.36 6.45 -4.96
N GLY A 138 36.39 7.31 -5.28
CA GLY A 138 35.38 7.79 -4.34
C GLY A 138 34.68 6.60 -3.70
N ALA A 139 35.03 6.31 -2.45
CA ALA A 139 34.13 5.60 -1.58
C ALA A 139 32.88 6.46 -1.53
N SER A 140 31.82 6.02 -2.21
CA SER A 140 30.51 6.65 -2.13
C SER A 140 30.14 6.64 -0.66
N GLN A 141 30.34 7.76 0.03
CA GLN A 141 29.92 7.89 1.42
C GLN A 141 28.42 7.61 1.41
N LYS A 142 28.02 6.53 2.08
CA LYS A 142 26.62 6.19 2.24
C LYS A 142 25.95 7.41 2.85
N GLN A 143 25.08 8.06 2.09
CA GLN A 143 24.38 9.25 2.54
C GLN A 143 23.64 8.89 3.85
N PRO A 144 23.66 9.78 4.87
CA PRO A 144 22.91 9.53 6.08
C PRO A 144 21.45 9.24 5.75
N ASP A 145 20.85 8.33 6.51
CA ASP A 145 19.45 8.00 6.32
C ASP A 145 18.59 9.24 6.59
N PRO A 146 17.63 9.54 5.71
CA PRO A 146 16.75 10.69 5.90
C PRO A 146 15.87 10.50 7.12
N GLN A 147 15.43 11.60 7.72
CA GLN A 147 14.49 11.57 8.83
C GLN A 147 13.09 11.13 8.36
N PRO A 148 12.40 10.25 9.11
CA PRO A 148 11.01 9.90 8.83
C PRO A 148 10.08 11.08 9.08
N VAL A 149 9.08 11.26 8.22
CA VAL A 149 7.92 12.12 8.49
C VAL A 149 6.65 11.30 8.40
N ALA A 150 5.87 11.27 9.48
CA ALA A 150 4.64 10.49 9.57
C ALA A 150 3.40 11.36 9.34
N TYR A 151 2.44 10.84 8.58
CA TYR A 151 1.14 11.43 8.31
C TYR A 151 0.08 10.38 8.63
N GLN A 152 -0.86 10.73 9.51
CA GLN A 152 -1.83 9.77 10.04
C GLN A 152 -3.20 9.96 9.37
N ARG A 153 -3.90 8.85 9.18
CA ARG A 153 -5.30 8.78 8.72
C ARG A 153 -5.58 9.59 7.46
N ILE A 154 -4.69 9.47 6.48
CA ILE A 154 -4.95 10.01 5.14
C ILE A 154 -6.11 9.19 4.54
N GLU A 155 -7.22 9.85 4.26
CA GLU A 155 -8.31 9.27 3.49
C GLU A 155 -7.98 9.44 2.01
N VAL A 156 -7.77 8.33 1.31
CA VAL A 156 -7.50 8.31 -0.14
C VAL A 156 -8.78 7.88 -0.84
N PRO A 157 -9.51 8.81 -1.51
CA PRO A 157 -10.71 8.45 -2.24
C PRO A 157 -10.42 7.47 -3.37
N GLN A 158 -11.45 6.76 -3.81
CA GLN A 158 -11.33 5.91 -5.00
C GLN A 158 -10.79 6.72 -6.19
N ASN A 159 -9.91 6.07 -6.96
CA ASN A 159 -9.26 6.63 -8.14
C ASN A 159 -8.45 7.90 -7.86
N HIS A 160 -7.92 8.04 -6.63
CA HIS A 160 -6.96 9.07 -6.26
C HIS A 160 -5.57 8.49 -5.99
N GLN A 161 -4.58 9.36 -6.13
CA GLN A 161 -3.17 9.08 -5.91
C GLN A 161 -2.58 9.99 -4.81
N LEU A 162 -1.48 9.53 -4.23
CA LEU A 162 -0.57 10.29 -3.39
C LEU A 162 0.79 10.39 -4.09
N MET A 163 1.35 11.58 -4.09
CA MET A 163 2.75 11.81 -4.44
C MET A 163 3.54 11.89 -3.14
N LEU A 164 4.54 11.02 -2.99
CA LEU A 164 5.40 11.04 -1.80
C LEU A 164 6.28 12.29 -1.77
N ALA A 165 6.46 12.98 -2.90
CA ALA A 165 7.14 14.28 -3.02
C ALA A 165 6.35 15.45 -2.38
N ASP A 166 5.03 15.35 -2.25
CA ASP A 166 4.20 16.41 -1.67
C ASP A 166 4.33 16.44 -0.15
N ASN A 167 4.35 17.64 0.46
CA ASN A 167 4.43 17.82 1.91
C ASN A 167 3.30 18.75 2.42
N PRO A 168 2.23 18.20 3.04
CA PRO A 168 1.95 16.78 3.22
C PRO A 168 1.51 16.08 1.91
N PRO A 169 1.64 14.75 1.79
CA PRO A 169 0.99 13.99 0.72
C PRO A 169 -0.52 14.21 0.75
N ARG A 170 -1.10 14.62 -0.37
CA ARG A 170 -2.54 14.88 -0.48
C ARG A 170 -3.15 14.01 -1.57
N PRO A 171 -4.33 13.41 -1.33
CA PRO A 171 -5.08 12.74 -2.38
C PRO A 171 -5.39 13.71 -3.50
N ALA A 172 -5.11 13.30 -4.73
CA ALA A 172 -5.46 14.04 -5.93
C ALA A 172 -5.86 13.05 -7.03
N GLU A 173 -6.67 13.50 -7.97
CA GLU A 173 -6.86 12.79 -9.23
C GLU A 173 -5.58 12.82 -10.06
N GLU A 174 -5.44 11.88 -10.97
CA GLU A 174 -4.36 11.89 -11.94
C GLU A 174 -4.56 13.08 -12.92
N PRO A 175 -3.55 13.95 -13.12
CA PRO A 175 -3.74 15.25 -13.76
C PRO A 175 -4.09 15.22 -15.25
N THR A 176 -3.76 14.13 -15.97
CA THR A 176 -4.09 13.99 -17.39
C THR A 176 -5.50 13.44 -17.62
N GLY A 177 -6.17 12.96 -16.57
CA GLY A 177 -7.46 12.28 -16.66
C GLY A 177 -7.38 10.86 -17.24
N ALA A 178 -6.17 10.34 -17.48
CA ALA A 178 -5.96 8.95 -17.89
C ALA A 178 -6.29 7.97 -16.75
N GLY A 179 -6.32 8.46 -15.51
CA GLY A 179 -6.63 7.69 -14.31
C GLY A 179 -5.39 7.12 -13.66
N VAL A 180 -5.51 6.80 -12.37
CA VAL A 180 -4.36 6.45 -11.51
C VAL A 180 -3.55 5.23 -11.96
N LEU A 181 -4.12 4.35 -12.80
CA LEU A 181 -3.43 3.19 -13.36
C LEU A 181 -2.45 3.53 -14.48
N TYR A 182 -2.54 4.73 -15.07
CA TYR A 182 -1.72 5.17 -16.19
C TYR A 182 -0.90 6.44 -15.88
N GLY A 183 -1.03 6.98 -14.67
CA GLY A 183 -0.27 8.14 -14.20
C GLY A 183 1.10 7.79 -13.64
N HIS A 184 1.58 8.66 -12.75
CA HIS A 184 2.89 8.57 -12.08
C HIS A 184 2.75 8.56 -10.56
N ALA A 185 1.73 7.89 -10.05
CA ALA A 185 1.42 7.80 -8.64
C ALA A 185 2.49 7.00 -7.88
N ASP A 186 3.00 7.56 -6.79
CA ASP A 186 3.82 6.79 -5.86
C ASP A 186 2.96 5.80 -5.07
N LEU A 187 1.73 6.19 -4.73
CA LEU A 187 0.70 5.34 -4.15
C LEU A 187 -0.66 5.71 -4.73
N PHE A 188 -1.51 4.73 -5.04
CA PHE A 188 -2.89 4.97 -5.47
C PHE A 188 -3.88 3.99 -4.83
N PHE A 189 -5.14 4.42 -4.78
CA PHE A 189 -6.29 3.54 -4.58
C PHE A 189 -7.14 3.55 -5.86
N TYR A 190 -7.27 2.39 -6.50
CA TYR A 190 -8.07 2.21 -7.71
C TYR A 190 -9.25 1.31 -7.42
N ARG A 191 -10.39 1.65 -8.02
CA ARG A 191 -11.56 0.78 -8.06
C ARG A 191 -12.19 0.77 -9.44
N ASP A 192 -12.33 -0.44 -9.97
CA ASP A 192 -13.10 -0.70 -11.17
C ASP A 192 -14.60 -0.66 -10.85
N THR A 193 -15.34 0.22 -11.51
CA THR A 193 -16.78 0.35 -11.32
C THR A 193 -17.60 -0.72 -12.06
N LEU A 194 -17.01 -1.40 -13.06
CA LEU A 194 -17.65 -2.45 -13.84
C LEU A 194 -17.50 -3.82 -13.20
N PHE A 195 -16.30 -4.13 -12.70
CA PHE A 195 -15.99 -5.46 -12.16
C PHE A 195 -15.83 -5.47 -10.64
N GLY A 196 -15.74 -4.30 -10.00
CA GLY A 196 -15.56 -4.17 -8.54
C GLY A 196 -14.15 -4.51 -8.08
N ASP A 197 -13.18 -4.61 -9.00
CA ASP A 197 -11.78 -4.86 -8.68
C ASP A 197 -11.16 -3.67 -7.97
N GLU A 198 -10.60 -3.89 -6.80
CA GLU A 198 -9.95 -2.86 -5.99
C GLU A 198 -8.47 -3.13 -5.84
N LYS A 199 -7.66 -2.09 -6.09
CA LYS A 199 -6.21 -2.19 -6.06
C LYS A 199 -5.62 -1.07 -5.22
N PHE A 200 -4.64 -1.45 -4.42
CA PHE A 200 -3.70 -0.55 -3.76
C PHE A 200 -2.35 -0.74 -4.44
N GLY A 201 -1.72 0.34 -4.92
CA GLY A 201 -0.55 0.17 -5.78
C GLY A 201 0.26 1.41 -6.02
N THR A 202 1.22 1.29 -6.93
CA THR A 202 2.07 2.36 -7.45
C THR A 202 2.16 2.24 -8.97
N THR A 203 2.28 3.38 -9.66
CA THR A 203 2.66 3.43 -11.08
C THR A 203 4.04 4.06 -11.28
N ASN A 204 4.64 4.57 -10.20
CA ASN A 204 5.97 5.20 -10.19
C ASN A 204 6.93 4.48 -9.24
N GLY A 205 6.95 3.14 -9.25
CA GLY A 205 7.80 2.43 -8.30
C GLY A 205 7.48 0.95 -8.15
N LYS A 206 7.77 0.45 -6.96
CA LYS A 206 7.46 -0.92 -6.52
C LYS A 206 6.89 -0.87 -5.11
N ILE A 207 6.05 -1.84 -4.79
CA ILE A 207 5.55 -2.05 -3.43
C ILE A 207 5.81 -3.48 -2.96
N VAL A 208 5.80 -3.67 -1.64
CA VAL A 208 5.82 -4.98 -0.98
C VAL A 208 4.86 -4.96 0.20
N LEU A 209 3.87 -5.84 0.18
CA LEU A 209 3.08 -6.14 1.39
C LEU A 209 3.96 -6.95 2.33
N LEU A 210 4.20 -6.41 3.53
CA LEU A 210 4.96 -7.07 4.57
C LEU A 210 4.15 -8.22 5.18
N ASN A 211 4.84 -9.29 5.55
CA ASN A 211 4.22 -10.37 6.33
C ASN A 211 3.89 -9.85 7.74
N ASN A 212 2.91 -10.45 8.41
CA ASN A 212 2.51 -10.06 9.77
C ASN A 212 3.64 -10.13 10.81
N SER A 213 4.69 -10.91 10.56
CA SER A 213 5.88 -11.02 11.44
C SER A 213 6.95 -9.97 11.16
N GLU A 214 6.88 -9.26 10.03
CA GLU A 214 7.85 -8.25 9.62
C GLU A 214 7.40 -6.88 10.10
N LYS A 215 8.26 -6.19 10.84
CA LYS A 215 7.99 -4.81 11.26
C LYS A 215 8.48 -3.84 10.19
N GLY A 216 7.60 -2.97 9.73
CA GLY A 216 7.93 -1.91 8.79
C GLY A 216 8.94 -0.91 9.37
N SER A 217 9.99 -0.65 8.60
CA SER A 217 11.02 0.35 8.86
C SER A 217 11.73 0.69 7.55
N LEU A 218 12.53 1.77 7.52
CA LEU A 218 13.35 2.09 6.35
C LEU A 218 14.29 0.91 5.97
N GLU A 219 14.93 0.30 6.97
CA GLU A 219 15.81 -0.84 6.78
C GLU A 219 15.06 -2.04 6.19
N THR A 220 13.90 -2.38 6.76
CA THR A 220 13.04 -3.44 6.24
C THR A 220 12.66 -3.16 4.78
N CYS A 221 12.21 -1.95 4.48
CA CYS A 221 11.77 -1.60 3.12
C CYS A 221 12.91 -1.58 2.09
N ARG A 222 14.17 -1.37 2.52
CA ARG A 222 15.34 -1.55 1.66
C ARG A 222 15.70 -3.02 1.45
N ALA A 223 15.46 -3.87 2.44
CA ALA A 223 15.85 -5.28 2.43
C ALA A 223 14.85 -6.19 1.71
N VAL A 224 13.58 -5.79 1.60
CA VAL A 224 12.56 -6.58 0.90
C VAL A 224 12.82 -6.68 -0.60
N THR A 225 12.48 -7.83 -1.19
CA THR A 225 12.73 -8.11 -2.62
C THR A 225 11.51 -8.65 -3.36
N ARG A 226 10.39 -8.86 -2.66
CA ARG A 226 9.14 -9.46 -3.18
C ARG A 226 8.26 -8.41 -3.86
N PHE A 227 8.85 -7.71 -4.81
CA PHE A 227 8.24 -6.54 -5.41
C PHE A 227 7.04 -6.89 -6.29
N THR A 228 6.01 -6.06 -6.18
CA THR A 228 4.89 -5.95 -7.10
C THR A 228 4.60 -4.47 -7.36
N GLU A 229 3.74 -4.15 -8.31
CA GLU A 229 3.22 -2.80 -8.50
C GLU A 229 1.88 -2.61 -7.78
N LYS A 230 1.16 -3.71 -7.54
CA LYS A 230 -0.23 -3.68 -7.07
C LYS A 230 -0.49 -4.86 -6.13
N VAL A 231 -1.32 -4.61 -5.13
CA VAL A 231 -1.95 -5.63 -4.27
C VAL A 231 -3.46 -5.45 -4.34
N GLY A 232 -4.19 -6.56 -4.26
CA GLY A 232 -5.64 -6.50 -4.14
C GLY A 232 -6.02 -5.96 -2.76
N LEU A 233 -7.08 -5.15 -2.69
CA LEU A 233 -7.52 -4.62 -1.40
C LEU A 233 -8.02 -5.73 -0.46
N ASP A 234 -8.46 -6.86 -1.02
CA ASP A 234 -8.83 -8.09 -0.32
C ASP A 234 -7.66 -8.77 0.41
N GLN A 235 -6.42 -8.42 0.06
CA GLN A 235 -5.20 -8.91 0.74
C GLN A 235 -4.79 -8.01 1.92
N LEU A 236 -5.45 -6.87 2.09
CA LEU A 236 -5.14 -5.91 3.15
C LEU A 236 -6.18 -6.02 4.28
N THR A 237 -5.67 -6.13 5.50
CA THR A 237 -6.44 -6.05 6.74
C THR A 237 -6.00 -4.84 7.54
N ASP A 238 -6.79 -4.39 8.51
CA ASP A 238 -6.34 -3.31 9.41
C ASP A 238 -4.96 -3.65 10.02
N GLY A 239 -4.05 -2.69 9.94
CA GLY A 239 -2.64 -2.83 10.34
C GLY A 239 -1.72 -3.42 9.27
N SER A 240 -2.20 -3.84 8.10
CA SER A 240 -1.33 -4.31 7.01
C SER A 240 -0.34 -3.23 6.61
N GLN A 241 0.94 -3.59 6.56
CA GLN A 241 2.03 -2.67 6.24
C GLN A 241 2.57 -2.92 4.83
N VAL A 242 2.69 -1.86 4.05
CA VAL A 242 3.18 -1.90 2.68
C VAL A 242 4.39 -0.98 2.55
N CYS A 243 5.54 -1.56 2.18
CA CYS A 243 6.69 -0.77 1.75
C CYS A 243 6.44 -0.24 0.35
N VAL A 244 6.66 1.05 0.15
CA VAL A 244 6.54 1.75 -1.14
C VAL A 244 7.91 2.32 -1.50
N LEU A 245 8.42 1.92 -2.66
CA LEU A 245 9.72 2.34 -3.18
C LEU A 245 9.48 3.10 -4.48
N SER A 246 9.51 4.42 -4.42
CA SER A 246 9.31 5.30 -5.57
C SER A 246 10.57 5.36 -6.44
N LYS A 247 10.40 5.44 -7.76
CA LYS A 247 11.49 5.74 -8.70
C LYS A 247 12.15 7.09 -8.44
N ALA A 248 11.46 8.03 -7.78
CA ALA A 248 12.03 9.31 -7.37
C ALA A 248 13.02 9.19 -6.18
N GLY A 249 13.26 7.98 -5.67
CA GLY A 249 14.18 7.74 -4.56
C GLY A 249 13.54 7.93 -3.18
N HIS A 250 12.21 8.07 -3.11
CA HIS A 250 11.47 8.11 -1.85
C HIS A 250 11.12 6.68 -1.41
N ILE A 251 11.29 6.40 -0.12
CA ILE A 251 10.76 5.19 0.49
C ILE A 251 9.65 5.61 1.45
N ALA A 252 8.55 4.88 1.45
CA ALA A 252 7.50 5.05 2.44
C ALA A 252 7.03 3.71 3.02
N LEU A 253 6.49 3.78 4.22
CA LEU A 253 5.74 2.70 4.85
C LEU A 253 4.28 3.16 4.97
N ALA A 254 3.40 2.53 4.21
CA ALA A 254 1.96 2.75 4.30
C ALA A 254 1.33 1.68 5.21
N THR A 255 0.55 2.08 6.21
CA THR A 255 -0.23 1.18 7.06
C THR A 255 -1.70 1.37 6.72
N TYR A 256 -2.36 0.29 6.32
CA TYR A 256 -3.76 0.31 5.93
C TYR A 256 -4.68 0.14 7.16
N HIS A 257 -5.74 0.93 7.22
CA HIS A 257 -6.70 0.93 8.35
C HIS A 257 -8.12 0.52 7.97
N GLY A 258 -8.37 0.27 6.69
CA GLY A 258 -9.69 -0.11 6.21
C GLY A 258 -10.17 0.75 5.05
N ARG A 259 -11.38 0.41 4.60
CA ARG A 259 -12.09 1.05 3.50
C ARG A 259 -13.48 1.47 3.99
N SER A 260 -13.91 2.65 3.57
CA SER A 260 -15.30 3.09 3.70
C SER A 260 -16.14 2.73 2.46
N GLY A 261 -17.46 2.76 2.61
CA GLY A 261 -18.40 2.51 1.52
C GLY A 261 -18.60 1.02 1.20
N GLY A 262 -19.82 0.69 0.77
CA GLY A 262 -20.20 -0.63 0.29
C GLY A 262 -19.73 -0.91 -1.15
N LYS A 263 -19.98 -2.15 -1.61
CA LYS A 263 -19.60 -2.64 -2.95
C LYS A 263 -20.12 -1.78 -4.13
N ASN A 264 -21.14 -0.95 -3.90
CA ASN A 264 -21.74 -0.07 -4.93
C ASN A 264 -21.63 1.42 -4.59
N GLU A 265 -20.95 1.79 -3.50
CA GLU A 265 -20.84 3.18 -3.05
C GLU A 265 -19.45 3.73 -3.31
N THR A 266 -19.35 5.03 -3.56
CA THR A 266 -18.04 5.71 -3.61
C THR A 266 -17.38 5.63 -2.23
N GLY A 267 -16.16 5.10 -2.16
CA GLY A 267 -15.44 4.91 -0.92
C GLY A 267 -14.06 5.55 -0.94
N PHE A 268 -13.41 5.50 0.22
CA PHE A 268 -12.01 5.82 0.40
C PHE A 268 -11.34 4.72 1.22
N ILE A 269 -10.02 4.63 1.14
CA ILE A 269 -9.22 3.89 2.11
C ILE A 269 -8.63 4.85 3.13
N THR A 270 -8.40 4.38 4.34
CA THR A 270 -7.65 5.13 5.36
C THR A 270 -6.26 4.54 5.50
N VAL A 271 -5.23 5.37 5.40
CA VAL A 271 -3.83 4.95 5.54
C VAL A 271 -3.03 5.90 6.43
N ASP A 272 -2.14 5.33 7.23
CA ASP A 272 -1.01 6.06 7.81
C ASP A 272 0.19 5.93 6.87
N VAL A 273 0.96 7.00 6.66
CA VAL A 273 2.14 6.98 5.78
C VAL A 273 3.33 7.60 6.49
N THR A 274 4.40 6.83 6.65
CA THR A 274 5.72 7.35 7.05
C THR A 274 6.61 7.46 5.82
N VAL A 275 7.14 8.65 5.55
CA VAL A 275 7.93 8.95 4.35
C VAL A 275 9.38 9.26 4.72
N TRP A 276 10.30 8.60 4.02
CA TRP A 276 11.73 8.86 3.99
C TRP A 276 12.10 9.42 2.60
N ARG A 277 12.13 10.74 2.50
CA ARG A 277 12.44 11.42 1.23
C ARG A 277 13.91 11.28 0.90
N ASN A 278 14.21 11.06 -0.38
CA ASN A 278 15.57 10.91 -0.90
C ASN A 278 16.36 9.82 -0.15
N ALA A 279 15.67 8.73 0.21
CA ALA A 279 16.27 7.59 0.90
C ALA A 279 17.18 6.77 -0.02
N GLU A 280 16.91 6.82 -1.32
CA GLU A 280 17.69 6.18 -2.37
C GLU A 280 17.94 7.17 -3.51
N PRO A 281 18.97 6.94 -4.36
CA PRO A 281 19.08 7.62 -5.63
C PRO A 281 17.83 7.40 -6.49
N ALA A 282 17.40 8.43 -7.21
CA ALA A 282 16.35 8.27 -8.19
C ALA A 282 16.76 7.23 -9.26
N ALA A 283 15.84 6.37 -9.64
CA ALA A 283 16.05 5.43 -10.73
C ALA A 283 16.25 6.22 -12.03
N LYS A 284 17.21 5.78 -12.86
CA LYS A 284 17.34 6.26 -14.22
C LYS A 284 16.41 5.43 -15.10
N ASP A 285 15.61 6.11 -15.91
CA ASP A 285 14.72 5.47 -16.90
C ASP A 285 15.51 4.74 -18.00
#